data_AF-A0A7Y1TKJ9-F1
#
_entry.id   AF-A0A7Y1TKJ9-F1
#
_cell.length_a   1.000
_cell.length_b   1.000
_cell.length_c   1.000
_cell.angle_alpha   90.00
_cell.angle_beta   90.00
_cell.angle_gamma   90.00
#
_symmetry.space_group_name_H-M   'P 1'
#
loop_
_entity.id
_entity.type
_entity.pdbx_description
1 polymer ?
#
loop_
_entity_poly.entity_id
_entity_poly.type
_entity_poly.pdbx_seq_one_letter_code
_entity_poly.pdbx_strand_id
1 'polypeptide(L)'
;SLGAKFVEVPGAIDKRDAGGYAVEQTAEFIERQQQEVQKRAASSDVVITTAQILGKKAPVLLTKETVDQMKPGTIVIDLAASSGGNCELSEPGKTVIHKGVKIIGNSNLASEMPRDASFFYSNNVASYLKLLIKEGKLDLDLNNEIIEKTILTKS
;
A
#
# COMPACT_ATOMS: atom_id res chain seq x y z
N SER A 1 -9.47 8.30 -15.21
CA SER A 1 -9.33 9.24 -14.08
C SER A 1 -10.41 8.91 -13.05
N LEU A 2 -10.06 8.86 -11.75
CA LEU A 2 -10.96 8.46 -10.65
C LEU A 2 -11.61 9.65 -9.91
N GLY A 3 -11.46 10.88 -10.43
CA GLY A 3 -12.04 12.09 -9.82
C GLY A 3 -11.24 12.68 -8.65
N ALA A 4 -10.09 12.10 -8.30
CA ALA A 4 -9.19 12.62 -7.27
C ALA A 4 -8.37 13.82 -7.77
N LYS A 5 -7.94 14.68 -6.85
CA LYS A 5 -6.97 15.75 -7.10
C LYS A 5 -5.58 15.28 -6.68
N PHE A 6 -4.63 15.35 -7.59
CA PHE A 6 -3.24 15.03 -7.27
C PHE A 6 -2.64 16.12 -6.38
N VAL A 7 -1.79 15.72 -5.44
CA VAL A 7 -0.94 16.64 -4.71
C VAL A 7 0.26 16.95 -5.60
N GLU A 8 0.19 18.08 -6.30
CA GLU A 8 1.22 18.50 -7.24
C GLU A 8 2.35 19.24 -6.51
N VAL A 9 3.58 18.80 -6.78
CA VAL A 9 4.80 19.43 -6.28
C VAL A 9 5.60 19.84 -7.52
N PRO A 10 5.84 21.14 -7.75
CA PRO A 10 6.60 21.60 -8.92
C PRO A 10 8.01 21.00 -8.97
N GLY A 11 8.46 20.60 -10.16
CA GLY A 11 9.81 20.09 -10.38
C GLY A 11 9.97 18.57 -10.38
N ALA A 12 8.86 17.81 -10.40
CA ALA A 12 8.90 16.36 -10.55
C ALA A 12 9.52 15.97 -11.90
N ILE A 13 10.49 15.05 -11.87
CA ILE A 13 11.07 14.48 -13.09
C ILE A 13 10.17 13.32 -13.54
N ASP A 14 9.32 13.59 -14.53
CA ASP A 14 8.46 12.57 -15.16
C ASP A 14 9.18 11.95 -16.37
N LYS A 15 9.71 10.73 -16.22
CA LYS A 15 10.14 9.92 -17.38
C LYS A 15 9.12 8.82 -17.62
N ARG A 16 8.20 9.10 -18.55
CA ARG A 16 7.15 8.17 -19.01
C ARG A 16 7.71 6.87 -19.62
N ASP A 17 9.00 6.86 -19.97
CA ASP A 17 9.69 5.72 -20.58
C ASP A 17 10.17 4.65 -19.57
N ALA A 18 10.01 4.87 -18.26
CA ALA A 18 10.51 3.97 -17.22
C ALA A 18 9.58 2.77 -16.89
N GLY A 19 8.60 2.45 -17.73
CA GLY A 19 7.78 1.25 -17.59
C GLY A 19 6.96 1.15 -16.28
N GLY A 20 6.68 2.29 -15.63
CA GLY A 20 5.93 2.35 -14.37
C GLY A 20 6.78 2.33 -13.09
N TYR A 21 8.11 2.29 -13.20
CA TYR A 21 9.00 2.46 -12.04
C TYR A 21 9.28 3.94 -11.76
N ALA A 22 9.14 4.34 -10.50
CA ALA A 22 9.41 5.71 -10.06
C ALA A 22 10.89 6.06 -10.29
N VAL A 23 11.14 7.18 -10.97
CA VAL A 23 12.49 7.74 -11.15
C VAL A 23 12.97 8.31 -9.82
N GLU A 24 14.23 8.07 -9.47
CA GLU A 24 14.86 8.68 -8.29
C GLU A 24 14.80 10.20 -8.41
N GLN A 25 14.15 10.83 -7.43
CA GLN A 25 13.98 12.28 -7.39
C GLN A 25 15.10 12.93 -6.58
N THR A 26 15.30 14.23 -6.75
CA THR A 26 16.28 14.97 -5.95
C THR A 26 15.85 15.03 -4.48
N ALA A 27 16.81 15.10 -3.56
CA ALA A 27 16.52 15.20 -2.12
C ALA A 27 15.61 16.41 -1.80
N GLU A 28 15.87 17.55 -2.46
CA GLU A 28 15.06 18.77 -2.34
C GLU A 28 13.62 18.56 -2.81
N PHE A 29 13.41 17.81 -3.90
CA PHE A 29 12.06 17.47 -4.36
C PHE A 29 11.33 16.56 -3.36
N ILE A 30 12.01 15.53 -2.86
CA ILE A 30 11.46 14.60 -1.86
C ILE A 30 11.03 15.37 -0.60
N GLU A 31 11.86 16.30 -0.14
CA GLU A 31 11.57 17.14 1.02
C GLU A 31 10.33 18.02 0.78
N ARG A 32 10.27 18.73 -0.35
CA ARG A 32 9.09 19.54 -0.71
C ARG A 32 7.83 18.70 -0.83
N GLN A 33 7.94 17.50 -1.41
CA GLN A 33 6.83 16.57 -1.51
C GLN A 33 6.35 16.12 -0.14
N GLN A 34 7.26 15.76 0.75
CA GLN A 34 6.91 15.40 2.12
C GLN A 34 6.20 16.54 2.83
N GLN A 35 6.71 17.79 2.73
CA GLN A 35 6.10 18.96 3.34
C GLN A 35 4.67 19.21 2.84
N GLU A 36 4.43 19.13 1.53
CA GLU A 36 3.08 19.33 0.99
C GLU A 36 2.15 18.18 1.40
N VAL A 37 2.63 16.94 1.46
CA VAL A 37 1.84 15.80 1.99
C VAL A 37 1.49 16.02 3.46
N GLN A 38 2.43 16.42 4.32
CA GLN A 38 2.14 16.72 5.73
C GLN A 38 1.08 17.82 5.86
N LYS A 39 1.22 18.91 5.11
CA LYS A 39 0.28 20.03 5.12
C LYS A 39 -1.13 19.59 4.73
N ARG A 40 -1.27 18.78 3.69
CA ARG A 40 -2.57 18.23 3.26
C ARG A 40 -3.15 17.28 4.31
N ALA A 41 -2.33 16.38 4.85
CA ALA A 41 -2.73 15.44 5.87
C ALA A 41 -3.24 16.16 7.13
N ALA A 42 -2.53 17.17 7.63
CA ALA A 42 -2.93 17.94 8.81
C ALA A 42 -4.32 18.60 8.65
N SER A 43 -4.66 19.04 7.43
CA SER A 43 -5.95 19.67 7.13
C SER A 43 -7.09 18.68 6.82
N SER A 44 -6.81 17.37 6.73
CA SER A 44 -7.75 16.35 6.29
C SER A 44 -8.56 15.77 7.45
N ASP A 45 -9.83 15.45 7.19
CA ASP A 45 -10.69 14.78 8.17
C ASP A 45 -10.48 13.25 8.15
N VAL A 46 -10.03 12.69 7.02
CA VAL A 46 -9.66 11.28 6.88
C VAL A 46 -8.36 11.15 6.08
N VAL A 47 -7.42 10.34 6.55
CA VAL A 47 -6.16 10.01 5.84
C VAL A 47 -6.02 8.50 5.74
N ILE A 48 -5.73 8.00 4.53
CA ILE A 48 -5.48 6.58 4.28
C ILE A 48 -4.06 6.44 3.75
N THR A 49 -3.24 5.63 4.42
CA THR A 49 -1.85 5.37 4.01
C THR A 49 -1.69 3.93 3.57
N THR A 50 -1.09 3.75 2.38
CA THR A 50 -1.02 2.44 1.70
C THR A 50 0.38 2.11 1.19
N ALA A 51 1.40 2.87 1.57
CA ALA A 51 2.74 2.71 1.01
C ALA A 51 3.43 1.50 1.66
N GLN A 52 3.67 0.46 0.88
CA GLN A 52 4.30 -0.77 1.32
C GLN A 52 5.37 -1.21 0.33
N ILE A 53 6.51 -1.66 0.85
CA ILE A 53 7.61 -2.21 0.05
C ILE A 53 7.85 -3.64 0.51
N LEU A 54 7.80 -4.60 -0.42
CA LEU A 54 7.97 -6.01 -0.10
C LEU A 54 9.35 -6.26 0.54
N GLY A 55 9.35 -6.95 1.69
CA GLY A 55 10.57 -7.30 2.42
C GLY A 55 11.28 -6.13 3.13
N LYS A 56 10.69 -4.93 3.14
CA LYS A 56 11.23 -3.75 3.85
C LYS A 56 10.22 -3.19 4.83
N LYS A 57 10.72 -2.45 5.82
CA LYS A 57 9.87 -1.66 6.72
C LYS A 57 9.09 -0.63 5.90
N ALA A 58 7.81 -0.45 6.24
CA ALA A 58 7.00 0.63 5.68
C ALA A 58 7.66 1.98 5.96
N PRO A 59 7.71 2.90 4.97
CA PRO A 59 8.25 4.23 5.18
C PRO A 59 7.29 5.03 6.06
N VAL A 60 7.81 5.79 7.03
CA VAL A 60 7.00 6.74 7.80
C VAL A 60 6.67 7.93 6.90
N LEU A 61 5.39 8.12 6.63
CA LEU A 61 4.86 9.19 5.79
C LEU A 61 3.99 10.18 6.57
N LEU A 62 3.49 9.78 7.74
CA LEU A 62 2.69 10.63 8.61
C LEU A 62 3.36 10.65 9.99
N THR A 63 4.09 11.72 10.28
CA THR A 63 4.83 11.86 11.54
C THR A 63 3.89 12.17 12.69
N LYS A 64 4.35 11.92 13.92
CA LYS A 64 3.61 12.29 15.13
C LYS A 64 3.28 13.79 15.16
N GLU A 65 4.19 14.66 14.72
CA GLU A 65 3.99 16.11 14.69
C GLU A 65 2.82 16.51 13.78
N THR A 66 2.67 15.84 12.64
CA THR A 66 1.54 16.09 11.75
C THR A 66 0.23 15.61 12.36
N VAL A 67 0.22 14.43 13.00
CA VAL A 67 -0.97 13.94 13.72
C VAL A 67 -1.35 14.88 14.87
N ASP A 68 -0.35 15.44 15.57
CA ASP A 68 -0.55 16.42 16.63
C ASP A 68 -1.23 17.72 16.15
N GLN A 69 -1.16 18.04 14.85
CA GLN A 69 -1.76 19.22 14.22
C GLN A 69 -3.14 18.94 13.60
N MET A 70 -3.55 17.67 13.52
CA MET A 70 -4.86 17.29 12.99
C MET A 70 -5.99 17.72 13.92
N LYS A 71 -7.17 17.92 13.35
CA LYS A 71 -8.37 18.23 14.11
C LYS A 71 -8.79 17.03 14.97
N PRO A 72 -9.24 17.23 16.23
CA PRO A 72 -9.91 16.18 16.97
C PRO A 72 -11.11 15.63 16.18
N GLY A 73 -11.25 14.31 16.13
CA GLY A 73 -12.23 13.60 15.31
C GLY A 73 -11.69 13.09 13.97
N THR A 74 -10.50 13.52 13.54
CA THR A 74 -9.84 12.98 12.33
C THR A 74 -9.60 11.47 12.45
N ILE A 75 -9.71 10.74 11.33
CA ILE A 75 -9.44 9.31 11.23
C ILE A 75 -8.22 9.06 10.33
N VAL A 76 -7.26 8.29 10.85
CA VAL A 76 -6.12 7.76 10.08
C VAL A 76 -6.31 6.26 9.92
N ILE A 77 -6.25 5.76 8.69
CA ILE A 77 -6.28 4.33 8.37
C ILE A 77 -4.93 3.94 7.77
N ASP A 78 -4.16 3.13 8.49
CA ASP A 78 -2.84 2.70 8.07
C ASP A 78 -2.85 1.23 7.66
N LEU A 79 -2.83 0.99 6.35
CA LEU A 79 -2.84 -0.35 5.78
C LEU A 79 -1.49 -1.05 5.89
N ALA A 80 -0.40 -0.32 6.14
CA ALA A 80 0.95 -0.86 6.23
C ALA A 80 1.43 -1.07 7.68
N ALA A 81 0.53 -0.98 8.66
CA ALA A 81 0.83 -1.11 10.09
C ALA A 81 1.64 -2.38 10.43
N SER A 82 1.29 -3.55 9.87
CA SER A 82 1.97 -4.82 10.17
C SER A 82 3.43 -4.87 9.70
N SER A 83 3.83 -4.07 8.71
CA SER A 83 5.21 -3.96 8.23
C SER A 83 5.94 -2.73 8.80
N GLY A 84 5.43 -2.13 9.87
CA GLY A 84 6.04 -0.99 10.57
C GLY A 84 5.22 0.31 10.51
N GLY A 85 4.18 0.39 9.68
CA GLY A 85 3.28 1.54 9.59
C GLY A 85 3.80 2.71 8.76
N ASN A 86 2.90 3.40 8.07
CA ASN A 86 3.19 4.71 7.49
C ASN A 86 2.92 5.85 8.47
N CYS A 87 2.09 5.64 9.48
CA CYS A 87 1.91 6.58 10.58
C CYS A 87 2.78 6.18 11.76
N GLU A 88 3.55 7.12 12.30
CA GLU A 88 4.48 6.88 13.41
C GLU A 88 3.78 6.40 14.69
N LEU A 89 2.50 6.75 14.85
CA LEU A 89 1.67 6.39 16.00
C LEU A 89 0.84 5.11 15.76
N SER A 90 0.99 4.44 14.61
CA SER A 90 0.28 3.20 14.32
C SER A 90 0.77 2.05 15.21
N GLU A 91 -0.18 1.32 15.79
CA GLU A 91 0.07 0.04 16.43
C GLU A 91 -0.55 -1.10 15.60
N PRO A 92 0.22 -2.13 15.20
CA PRO A 92 -0.29 -3.23 14.39
C PRO A 92 -1.50 -3.93 15.03
N GLY A 93 -2.58 -4.04 14.28
CA GLY A 93 -3.83 -4.71 14.70
C GLY A 93 -4.66 -3.91 15.71
N LYS A 94 -4.29 -2.67 16.04
CA LYS A 94 -4.99 -1.88 17.06
C LYS A 94 -5.57 -0.59 16.50
N THR A 95 -6.54 -0.06 17.25
CA THR A 95 -7.01 1.31 17.12
C THR A 95 -6.48 2.12 18.29
N VAL A 96 -5.70 3.15 17.99
CA VAL A 96 -5.14 4.09 18.98
C VAL A 96 -5.90 5.41 18.89
N ILE A 97 -6.10 6.08 20.02
CA ILE A 97 -6.62 7.45 20.05
C ILE A 97 -5.51 8.35 20.58
N HIS A 98 -5.11 9.34 19.79
CA HIS A 98 -4.06 10.29 20.15
C HIS A 98 -4.57 11.72 19.93
N LYS A 99 -4.66 12.51 21.00
CA LYS A 99 -5.21 13.89 20.97
C LYS A 99 -6.55 14.04 20.24
N GLY A 100 -7.40 13.02 20.33
CA GLY A 100 -8.71 12.99 19.67
C GLY A 100 -8.68 12.53 18.21
N VAL A 101 -7.51 12.22 17.64
CA VAL A 101 -7.37 11.55 16.33
C VAL A 101 -7.44 10.05 16.53
N LYS A 102 -8.25 9.35 15.73
CA LYS A 102 -8.39 7.89 15.75
C LYS A 102 -7.50 7.26 14.69
N ILE A 103 -6.55 6.43 15.08
CA ILE A 103 -5.57 5.79 14.20
C ILE A 103 -5.84 4.30 14.17
N ILE A 104 -6.15 3.76 13.00
CA ILE A 104 -6.53 2.36 12.78
C ILE A 104 -5.39 1.66 12.04
N GLY A 105 -4.62 0.86 12.75
CA GLY A 105 -3.51 0.08 12.19
C GLY A 105 -3.93 -1.33 11.76
N ASN A 106 -4.87 -1.46 10.82
CA ASN A 106 -5.35 -2.76 10.36
C ASN A 106 -4.84 -3.08 8.94
N SER A 107 -3.82 -3.94 8.85
CA SER A 107 -3.28 -4.44 7.58
C SER A 107 -4.04 -5.63 6.99
N ASN A 108 -5.08 -6.13 7.66
CA ASN A 108 -5.84 -7.31 7.28
C ASN A 108 -7.33 -6.98 7.06
N LEU A 109 -7.64 -5.80 6.52
CA LEU A 109 -9.03 -5.38 6.27
C LEU A 109 -9.80 -6.34 5.35
N ALA A 110 -9.13 -7.07 4.46
CA ALA A 110 -9.78 -8.09 3.63
C ALA A 110 -10.48 -9.17 4.46
N SER A 111 -9.97 -9.49 5.66
CA SER A 111 -10.59 -10.46 6.56
C SER A 111 -11.91 -9.96 7.17
N GLU A 112 -12.18 -8.66 7.15
CA GLU A 112 -13.48 -8.08 7.56
C GLU A 112 -14.56 -8.29 6.48
N MET A 113 -14.17 -8.67 5.25
CA MET A 113 -15.06 -9.00 4.14
C MET A 113 -14.76 -10.42 3.59
N PRO A 114 -14.86 -11.46 4.43
CA PRO A 114 -14.31 -12.79 4.13
C PRO A 114 -14.97 -13.46 2.92
N ARG A 115 -16.26 -13.19 2.66
CA ARG A 115 -16.98 -13.72 1.49
C ARG A 115 -16.36 -13.23 0.19
N ASP A 116 -16.24 -11.91 0.04
CA ASP A 116 -15.74 -11.29 -1.18
C ASP A 116 -14.25 -11.56 -1.35
N ALA A 117 -13.47 -11.48 -0.26
CA ALA A 117 -12.05 -11.84 -0.27
C ALA A 117 -11.84 -13.29 -0.75
N SER A 118 -12.62 -14.24 -0.23
CA SER A 118 -12.56 -15.65 -0.64
C SER A 118 -12.98 -15.84 -2.11
N PHE A 119 -14.03 -15.14 -2.55
CA PHE A 119 -14.49 -15.20 -3.93
C PHE A 119 -13.40 -14.73 -4.90
N PHE A 120 -12.84 -13.53 -4.70
CA PHE A 120 -11.76 -13.01 -5.54
C PHE A 120 -10.50 -13.89 -5.49
N TYR A 121 -10.11 -14.36 -4.30
CA TYR A 121 -8.95 -15.26 -4.17
C TYR A 121 -9.16 -16.59 -4.91
N SER A 122 -10.34 -17.20 -4.77
CA SER A 122 -10.66 -18.46 -5.45
C SER A 122 -10.63 -18.32 -6.98
N ASN A 123 -11.07 -17.18 -7.53
CA ASN A 123 -10.99 -16.91 -8.96
C ASN A 123 -9.54 -16.75 -9.44
N ASN A 124 -8.67 -16.12 -8.65
CA ASN A 124 -7.24 -16.04 -8.95
C ASN A 124 -6.60 -17.44 -8.95
N VAL A 125 -6.88 -18.26 -7.94
CA VAL A 125 -6.39 -19.65 -7.86
C VAL A 125 -6.92 -20.48 -9.04
N ALA A 126 -8.21 -20.41 -9.35
CA ALA A 126 -8.80 -21.13 -10.48
C ALA A 126 -8.20 -20.70 -11.82
N SER A 127 -7.92 -19.39 -12.00
CA SER A 127 -7.27 -18.87 -13.21
C SER A 127 -5.83 -19.36 -13.32
N TYR A 128 -5.09 -19.42 -12.22
CA TYR A 128 -3.74 -19.97 -12.19
C TYR A 128 -3.73 -21.48 -12.47
N LEU A 129 -4.67 -22.24 -11.90
CA LEU A 129 -4.81 -23.68 -12.16
C LEU A 129 -5.08 -23.99 -13.64
N LYS A 130 -5.79 -23.11 -14.37
CA LYS A 130 -5.98 -23.27 -15.83
C LYS A 130 -4.69 -23.14 -16.62
N LEU A 131 -3.67 -22.44 -16.09
CA LEU A 131 -2.33 -22.39 -16.70
C LEU A 131 -1.55 -23.68 -16.45
N LEU A 132 -1.75 -24.29 -15.27
CA LEU A 132 -1.04 -25.49 -14.83
C LEU A 132 -1.67 -26.80 -15.31
N ILE A 133 -2.98 -26.83 -15.58
CA ILE A 133 -3.70 -28.05 -15.93
C ILE A 133 -4.08 -28.01 -17.40
N LYS A 134 -3.50 -28.91 -18.19
CA LYS A 134 -3.87 -29.13 -19.59
C LYS A 134 -4.40 -30.54 -19.75
N GLU A 135 -5.58 -30.66 -20.37
CA GLU A 135 -6.25 -31.95 -20.60
C GLU A 135 -6.39 -32.83 -19.33
N GLY A 136 -6.65 -32.19 -18.19
CA GLY A 136 -6.82 -32.87 -16.90
C GLY A 136 -5.52 -33.35 -16.25
N LYS A 137 -4.36 -33.01 -16.81
CA LYS A 137 -3.04 -33.35 -16.26
C LYS A 137 -2.28 -32.09 -15.86
N LEU A 138 -1.47 -32.21 -14.82
CA LEU A 138 -0.53 -31.17 -14.43
C LEU A 138 0.56 -31.07 -15.50
N ASP A 139 0.72 -29.87 -16.06
CA ASP A 139 1.73 -29.49 -17.05
C ASP A 139 2.50 -28.26 -16.53
N LEU A 140 3.71 -28.51 -16.01
CA LEU A 140 4.59 -27.46 -15.50
C LEU A 140 5.54 -26.99 -16.60
N ASP A 141 5.01 -26.19 -17.53
CA ASP A 141 5.83 -25.58 -18.59
C ASP A 141 6.70 -24.44 -18.03
N LEU A 142 7.96 -24.74 -17.75
CA LEU A 142 8.92 -23.76 -17.21
C LEU A 142 9.36 -22.69 -18.22
N ASN A 143 8.95 -22.80 -19.49
CA ASN A 143 9.10 -21.69 -20.43
C ASN A 143 8.01 -20.63 -20.24
N ASN A 144 6.94 -20.96 -19.51
CA ASN A 144 5.95 -19.99 -19.08
C ASN A 144 6.49 -19.20 -17.89
N GLU A 145 6.75 -17.91 -18.10
CA GLU A 145 7.31 -16.99 -17.10
C GLU A 145 6.50 -16.94 -15.80
N ILE A 146 5.17 -17.08 -15.87
CA ILE A 146 4.31 -17.06 -14.67
C ILE A 146 4.57 -18.32 -13.84
N ILE A 147 4.64 -19.48 -14.50
CA ILE A 147 4.89 -20.77 -13.83
C ILE A 147 6.30 -20.79 -13.25
N GLU A 148 7.30 -20.37 -14.03
CA GLU A 148 8.71 -20.33 -13.60
C GLU A 148 8.91 -19.45 -12.37
N LYS A 149 8.36 -18.22 -12.36
CA LYS A 149 8.54 -17.27 -11.26
C LYS A 149 7.76 -17.59 -9.98
N THR A 150 6.75 -18.46 -10.06
CA THR A 150 5.89 -18.79 -8.90
C THR A 150 6.30 -20.08 -8.19
N ILE A 151 7.14 -20.92 -8.81
CA ILE A 151 7.67 -22.15 -8.19
C ILE A 151 8.76 -21.78 -7.18
N LEU A 152 8.50 -22.06 -5.90
CA LEU A 152 9.44 -21.81 -4.80
C LEU A 152 10.39 -22.99 -4.51
N THR A 153 9.95 -24.22 -4.80
CA THR A 153 10.73 -25.45 -4.58
C THR A 153 10.47 -26.44 -5.70
N LYS A 154 11.48 -27.25 -6.03
CA LYS A 154 11.39 -28.31 -7.04
C LYS A 154 11.94 -29.58 -6.41
N SER A 155 11.13 -30.63 -6.37
CA SER A 155 11.52 -31.97 -5.91
C SER A 155 12.06 -32.80 -7.07
#